data_AF-A0A7C7MQD4-F1
#
_entry.id   AF-A0A7C7MQD4-F1
#
_cell.length_a   1.000
_cell.length_b   1.000
_cell.length_c   1.000
_cell.angle_alpha   90.00
_cell.angle_beta   90.00
_cell.angle_gamma   90.00
#
_symmetry.space_group_name_H-M   'P 1'
#
loop_
_entity.id
_entity.type
_entity.pdbx_description
1 polymer ?
#
loop_
_entity_poly.entity_id
_entity_poly.type
_entity_poly.pdbx_seq_one_letter_code
_entity_poly.pdbx_strand_id
1 'polypeptide(L)'
;MKFIDFNNNTHTKRIVGIILVLLSTPLFFFLNRVQKLGTIKEELFASASRKGECFQGFCLGGDPEASIISRWLTFSFEYMELVLLGMIFAFAISGIVEAFIFPRKNQTMLFSPGLKGIFRGYILGPALNLCSACIVPVVNSLKNKGSSLESVIALTQGSSTLNFLSIIMIFTIFTPDLGWNRIITGAISVFLFGPIIARLTFGWKLKK
;
A
#
# COMPACT_ATOMS: atom_id res chain seq x y z
N MET A 1 -10.32 35.67 0.46
CA MET A 1 -10.34 34.20 0.64
C MET A 1 -10.77 33.90 2.07
N LYS A 2 -12.01 33.41 2.29
CA LYS A 2 -12.44 32.89 3.59
C LYS A 2 -11.76 31.53 3.79
N PHE A 3 -10.74 31.48 4.64
CA PHE A 3 -10.23 30.20 5.13
C PHE A 3 -11.37 29.49 5.86
N ILE A 4 -11.68 28.27 5.42
CA ILE A 4 -12.75 27.45 6.00
C ILE A 4 -12.32 27.11 7.42
N ASP A 5 -13.03 27.67 8.41
CA ASP A 5 -12.73 27.45 9.82
C ASP A 5 -13.28 26.08 10.26
N PHE A 6 -12.44 25.06 10.13
CA PHE A 6 -12.79 23.69 10.48
C PHE A 6 -12.75 23.41 11.99
N ASN A 7 -12.63 24.43 12.86
CA ASN A 7 -12.26 24.22 14.26
C ASN A 7 -13.35 23.49 15.09
N ASN A 8 -14.63 23.53 14.68
CA ASN A 8 -15.73 23.01 15.52
C ASN A 8 -16.52 21.80 14.99
N ASN A 9 -16.45 21.46 13.68
CA ASN A 9 -17.28 20.38 13.12
C ASN A 9 -16.45 19.19 12.61
N THR A 10 -16.28 18.18 13.48
CA THR A 10 -15.55 16.93 13.20
C THR A 10 -16.15 16.16 12.01
N HIS A 11 -17.46 16.27 11.78
CA HIS A 11 -18.11 15.61 10.64
C HIS A 11 -17.70 16.25 9.32
N THR A 12 -17.69 17.58 9.24
CA THR A 12 -17.27 18.31 8.04
C THR A 12 -15.80 18.04 7.70
N LYS A 13 -14.91 18.01 8.70
CA LYS A 13 -13.50 17.63 8.51
C LYS A 13 -13.35 16.23 7.92
N ARG A 14 -14.09 15.25 8.45
CA ARG A 14 -14.06 13.86 7.96
C ARG A 14 -14.58 13.74 6.53
N ILE A 15 -15.68 14.42 6.21
CA ILE A 15 -16.25 14.43 4.86
C ILE A 15 -15.23 14.98 3.86
N VAL A 16 -14.59 16.11 4.19
CA VAL A 16 -13.53 16.69 3.34
C VAL A 16 -12.35 15.73 3.19
N GLY A 17 -11.90 15.09 4.27
CA GLY A 17 -10.85 14.08 4.22
C GLY A 17 -11.21 12.89 3.33
N ILE A 18 -12.43 12.36 3.45
CA ILE A 18 -12.91 11.25 2.61
C ILE A 18 -12.98 11.67 1.13
N ILE A 19 -13.48 12.88 0.84
CA ILE A 19 -13.52 13.42 -0.52
C ILE A 19 -12.11 13.53 -1.10
N LEU A 20 -11.15 14.05 -0.33
CA LEU A 20 -9.75 14.14 -0.76
C LEU A 20 -9.13 12.77 -1.04
N VAL A 21 -9.42 11.75 -0.22
CA VAL A 21 -8.97 10.37 -0.46
C VAL A 21 -9.63 9.80 -1.73
N LEU A 22 -10.94 9.99 -1.90
CA LEU A 22 -11.69 9.53 -3.06
C LEU A 22 -11.29 10.24 -4.37
N LEU A 23 -10.77 11.47 -4.31
CA LEU A 23 -10.23 12.19 -5.45
C LEU A 23 -8.78 11.81 -5.76
N SER A 24 -7.95 11.70 -4.74
CA SER A 24 -6.52 11.40 -4.91
C SER A 24 -6.27 9.97 -5.34
N THR A 25 -7.10 9.00 -4.90
CA THR A 25 -6.92 7.59 -5.26
C THR A 25 -7.08 7.34 -6.77
N PRO A 26 -8.19 7.73 -7.44
CA PRO A 26 -8.33 7.57 -8.89
C PRO A 26 -7.27 8.34 -9.67
N LEU A 27 -6.89 9.54 -9.22
CA LEU A 27 -5.84 10.34 -9.85
C LEU A 27 -4.49 9.62 -9.81
N PHE A 28 -4.13 9.05 -8.65
CA PHE A 28 -2.92 8.24 -8.51
C PHE A 28 -2.96 7.02 -9.43
N PHE A 29 -4.09 6.30 -9.50
CA PHE A 29 -4.24 5.17 -10.41
C PHE A 29 -4.08 5.59 -11.88
N PHE A 30 -4.65 6.72 -12.28
CA PHE A 30 -4.54 7.23 -13.64
C PHE A 30 -3.10 7.59 -14.01
N LEU A 31 -2.42 8.39 -13.16
CA LEU A 31 -1.06 8.87 -13.41
C LEU A 31 0.00 7.76 -13.29
N ASN A 32 -0.16 6.82 -12.36
CA ASN A 32 0.88 5.83 -12.07
C ASN A 32 0.68 4.51 -12.85
N ARG A 33 -0.57 4.06 -13.00
CA ARG A 33 -0.86 2.70 -13.51
C ARG A 33 -1.41 2.68 -14.92
N VAL A 34 -2.36 3.56 -15.28
CA VAL A 34 -2.94 3.56 -16.65
C VAL A 34 -1.88 3.91 -17.68
N GLN A 35 -1.03 4.91 -17.42
CA GLN A 35 0.06 5.27 -18.33
C GLN A 35 1.09 4.14 -18.49
N LYS A 36 1.31 3.34 -17.43
CA LYS A 36 2.28 2.22 -17.44
C LYS A 36 1.72 0.93 -18.05
N LEU A 37 0.41 0.72 -18.00
CA LEU A 37 -0.28 -0.41 -18.66
C LEU A 37 -0.21 -0.31 -20.19
N GLY A 38 -0.17 0.91 -20.75
CA GLY A 38 0.04 1.13 -22.18
C GLY A 38 1.43 0.67 -22.65
N THR A 39 2.46 1.00 -21.88
CA THR A 39 3.86 0.65 -22.16
C THR A 39 4.14 -0.84 -22.00
N ILE A 40 3.54 -1.50 -21.01
CA ILE A 40 3.74 -2.95 -20.78
C ILE A 40 3.24 -3.80 -21.95
N LYS A 41 2.17 -3.41 -22.64
CA LYS A 41 1.71 -4.16 -23.82
C LYS A 41 2.72 -4.08 -24.96
N GLU A 42 3.25 -2.90 -25.24
CA GLU A 42 4.27 -2.72 -26.30
C GLU A 42 5.59 -3.43 -25.96
N GLU A 43 6.04 -3.37 -24.70
CA GLU A 43 7.28 -4.01 -24.26
C GLU A 43 7.17 -5.54 -24.10
N LEU A 44 5.99 -6.08 -23.77
CA LEU A 44 5.77 -7.53 -23.68
C LEU A 44 5.81 -8.19 -25.07
N PHE A 45 5.37 -7.49 -26.12
CA PHE A 45 5.52 -7.96 -27.50
C PHE A 45 6.96 -7.82 -28.02
N ALA A 46 7.73 -6.84 -27.55
CA ALA A 46 9.14 -6.67 -27.91
C ALA A 46 10.08 -7.67 -27.19
N SER A 47 9.82 -7.96 -25.90
CA SER A 47 10.65 -8.84 -25.05
C SER A 47 10.51 -10.33 -25.38
N ALA A 48 9.41 -10.74 -26.03
CA ALA A 48 9.28 -12.10 -26.55
C ALA A 48 10.27 -12.43 -27.70
N SER A 49 10.94 -11.43 -28.29
CA SER A 49 11.61 -11.62 -29.59
C SER A 49 13.13 -11.52 -29.66
N ARG A 50 13.92 -10.98 -28.69
CA ARG A 50 15.40 -11.14 -28.74
C ARG A 50 16.17 -10.54 -27.54
N LYS A 51 17.02 -11.39 -26.95
CA LYS A 51 18.34 -11.15 -26.30
C LYS A 51 18.65 -9.71 -25.85
N GLY A 52 18.26 -9.38 -24.63
CA GLY A 52 18.49 -8.11 -23.92
C GLY A 52 17.38 -7.91 -22.89
N GLU A 53 17.47 -8.59 -21.74
CA GLU A 53 16.34 -8.82 -20.82
C GLU A 53 15.97 -7.59 -19.99
N CYS A 54 15.28 -6.61 -20.59
CA CYS A 54 14.63 -5.54 -19.84
C CYS A 54 13.16 -5.88 -19.58
N PHE A 55 12.78 -6.02 -18.31
CA PHE A 55 11.41 -6.28 -17.88
C PHE A 55 10.92 -5.18 -16.93
N GLN A 56 9.82 -4.50 -17.27
CA GLN A 56 9.25 -3.39 -16.49
C GLN A 56 10.22 -2.21 -16.23
N GLY A 57 11.15 -1.97 -17.16
CA GLY A 57 12.23 -0.98 -17.02
C GLY A 57 13.47 -1.48 -16.26
N PHE A 58 13.49 -2.74 -15.81
CA PHE A 58 14.66 -3.37 -15.20
C PHE A 58 15.40 -4.22 -16.20
N CYS A 59 16.59 -3.78 -16.60
CA CYS A 59 17.48 -4.55 -17.48
C CYS A 59 18.34 -5.52 -16.67
N LEU A 60 18.01 -6.82 -16.77
CA LEU A 60 18.82 -7.92 -16.27
C LEU A 60 19.92 -8.22 -17.29
N GLY A 61 21.15 -7.83 -16.95
CA GLY A 61 22.32 -7.92 -17.83
C GLY A 61 23.00 -6.57 -18.07
N GLY A 62 23.18 -5.78 -17.01
CA GLY A 62 24.05 -4.60 -17.08
C GLY A 62 25.49 -4.97 -17.46
N ASP A 63 26.22 -3.96 -17.94
CA ASP A 63 27.59 -4.06 -18.45
C ASP A 63 28.43 -5.05 -17.61
N PRO A 64 28.91 -6.18 -18.16
CA PRO A 64 29.60 -7.20 -17.39
C PRO A 64 30.89 -6.70 -16.72
N GLU A 65 31.41 -5.55 -17.17
CA GLU A 65 32.58 -4.88 -16.61
C GLU A 65 32.24 -3.89 -15.48
N ALA A 66 30.96 -3.59 -15.23
CA ALA A 66 30.57 -2.66 -14.18
C ALA A 66 30.73 -3.28 -12.79
N SER A 67 31.35 -2.52 -11.88
CA SER A 67 31.48 -2.90 -10.47
C SER A 67 30.12 -3.19 -9.81
N ILE A 68 30.11 -4.05 -8.79
CA ILE A 68 28.90 -4.36 -8.02
C ILE A 68 28.27 -3.09 -7.42
N ILE A 69 29.10 -2.12 -7.02
CA ILE A 69 28.66 -0.86 -6.39
C ILE A 69 27.94 0.03 -7.40
N SER A 70 28.51 0.22 -8.60
CA SER A 70 27.87 1.02 -9.64
C SER A 70 26.55 0.40 -10.08
N ARG A 71 26.50 -0.93 -10.25
CA ARG A 71 25.26 -1.66 -10.55
C ARG A 71 24.21 -1.48 -9.45
N TRP A 72 24.61 -1.57 -8.19
CA TRP A 72 23.70 -1.40 -7.05
C TRP A 72 23.16 0.04 -6.95
N LEU A 73 24.01 1.05 -7.18
CA LEU A 73 23.63 2.45 -7.16
C LEU A 73 22.67 2.80 -8.31
N THR A 74 23.00 2.39 -9.54
CA THR A 74 22.13 2.61 -10.70
C THR A 74 20.77 1.97 -10.49
N PHE A 75 20.74 0.71 -10.05
CA PHE A 75 19.51 0.02 -9.69
C PHE A 75 18.70 0.75 -8.60
N SER A 76 19.38 1.27 -7.58
CA SER A 76 18.73 1.99 -6.48
C SER A 76 18.09 3.30 -6.94
N PHE A 77 18.75 4.07 -7.79
CA PHE A 77 18.21 5.32 -8.35
C PHE A 77 17.04 5.06 -9.30
N GLU A 78 17.16 4.10 -10.20
CA GLU A 78 16.08 3.68 -11.10
C GLU A 78 14.87 3.19 -10.30
N TYR A 79 15.09 2.34 -9.28
CA TYR A 79 14.04 1.88 -8.38
C TYR A 79 13.38 3.05 -7.63
N MET A 80 14.16 4.02 -7.16
CA MET A 80 13.62 5.18 -6.46
C MET A 80 12.75 6.03 -7.38
N GLU A 81 13.16 6.27 -8.62
CA GLU A 81 12.37 6.99 -9.63
C GLU A 81 11.06 6.27 -9.94
N LEU A 82 11.12 4.94 -10.07
CA LEU A 82 9.96 4.08 -10.30
C LEU A 82 8.95 4.12 -9.14
N VAL A 83 9.42 4.25 -7.89
CA VAL A 83 8.57 4.24 -6.69
C VAL A 83 8.21 5.65 -6.19
N LEU A 84 8.88 6.70 -6.67
CA LEU A 84 8.75 8.08 -6.20
C LEU A 84 7.30 8.57 -6.15
N LEU A 85 6.55 8.39 -7.23
CA LEU A 85 5.15 8.79 -7.30
C LEU A 85 4.27 8.04 -6.27
N GLY A 86 4.57 6.76 -6.02
CA GLY A 86 3.90 5.97 -4.98
C GLY A 86 4.19 6.47 -3.58
N MET A 87 5.44 6.86 -3.30
CA MET A 87 5.85 7.43 -2.03
C MET A 87 5.21 8.79 -1.76
N ILE A 88 5.19 9.68 -2.75
CA ILE A 88 4.53 11.00 -2.62
C ILE A 88 3.04 10.83 -2.31
N PHE A 89 2.35 9.94 -3.04
CA PHE A 89 0.95 9.63 -2.79
C PHE A 89 0.73 9.09 -1.37
N ALA A 90 1.57 8.17 -0.91
CA ALA A 90 1.51 7.63 0.45
C ALA A 90 1.65 8.72 1.53
N PHE A 91 2.62 9.62 1.39
CA PHE A 91 2.79 10.75 2.31
C PHE A 91 1.60 11.71 2.27
N ALA A 92 1.06 12.00 1.09
CA ALA A 92 -0.12 12.84 0.94
C ALA A 92 -1.36 12.22 1.62
N ILE A 93 -1.63 10.93 1.39
CA ILE A 93 -2.72 10.21 2.05
C ILE A 93 -2.51 10.18 3.56
N SER A 94 -1.29 9.91 4.02
CA SER A 94 -0.96 9.95 5.45
C SER A 94 -1.29 11.32 6.05
N GLY A 95 -0.90 12.40 5.40
CA GLY A 95 -1.22 13.77 5.81
C GLY A 95 -2.72 14.07 5.81
N ILE A 96 -3.47 13.60 4.81
CA ILE A 96 -4.94 13.79 4.75
C ILE A 96 -5.64 13.02 5.87
N VAL A 97 -5.27 11.76 6.08
CA VAL A 97 -5.79 10.90 7.14
C VAL A 97 -5.50 11.53 8.51
N GLU A 98 -4.29 12.06 8.67
CA GLU A 98 -3.85 12.74 9.88
C GLU A 98 -4.64 14.04 10.12
N ALA A 99 -4.69 14.94 9.16
CA ALA A 99 -5.29 16.26 9.35
C ALA A 99 -6.83 16.23 9.39
N PHE A 100 -7.48 15.41 8.57
CA PHE A 100 -8.92 15.52 8.30
C PHE A 100 -9.75 14.35 8.83
N ILE A 101 -9.27 13.10 8.73
CA ILE A 101 -10.08 11.92 9.09
C ILE A 101 -10.05 11.67 10.61
N PHE A 102 -8.90 11.87 11.24
CA PHE A 102 -8.73 11.60 12.67
C PHE A 102 -8.20 12.83 13.45
N PRO A 103 -8.92 13.96 13.47
CA PRO A 103 -8.42 15.22 14.05
C PRO A 103 -8.27 15.22 15.58
N ARG A 104 -8.72 14.18 16.29
CA ARG A 104 -8.59 14.03 17.75
C ARG A 104 -8.14 12.62 18.12
N LYS A 105 -7.55 12.47 19.31
CA LYS A 105 -7.21 11.22 20.02
C LYS A 105 -8.45 10.38 20.39
N ASN A 106 -9.50 10.39 19.56
CA ASN A 106 -10.63 9.49 19.70
C ASN A 106 -10.20 8.14 19.14
N GLN A 107 -10.22 7.12 20.00
CA GLN A 107 -10.07 5.71 19.63
C GLN A 107 -10.86 5.46 18.34
N THR A 108 -10.14 5.21 17.26
CA THR A 108 -10.73 5.10 15.93
C THR A 108 -11.64 3.88 15.93
N MET A 109 -12.96 4.10 15.95
CA MET A 109 -13.95 3.02 15.94
C MET A 109 -13.77 2.09 14.73
N LEU A 110 -13.09 2.53 13.67
CA LEU A 110 -12.76 1.73 12.48
C LEU A 110 -11.78 0.60 12.79
N PHE A 111 -10.87 0.74 13.75
CA PHE A 111 -9.74 -0.16 13.96
C PHE A 111 -9.64 -0.67 15.41
N SER A 112 -10.80 -1.06 15.95
CA SER A 112 -10.94 -1.67 17.26
C SER A 112 -10.07 -2.92 17.43
N PRO A 113 -9.63 -3.24 18.67
CA PRO A 113 -8.90 -4.47 18.95
C PRO A 113 -9.62 -5.75 18.50
N GLY A 114 -8.85 -6.79 18.22
CA GLY A 114 -9.37 -8.12 17.88
C GLY A 114 -9.78 -8.31 16.42
N LEU A 115 -10.58 -9.36 16.17
CA LEU A 115 -10.85 -9.88 14.82
C LEU A 115 -11.56 -8.87 13.90
N LYS A 116 -12.42 -8.00 14.46
CA LYS A 116 -13.12 -6.96 13.69
C LYS A 116 -12.15 -5.92 13.12
N GLY A 117 -11.11 -5.56 13.87
CA GLY A 117 -10.06 -4.64 13.39
C GLY A 117 -9.22 -5.27 12.28
N ILE A 118 -8.87 -6.55 12.43
CA ILE A 118 -8.13 -7.32 11.42
C ILE A 118 -8.92 -7.41 10.11
N PHE A 119 -10.21 -7.76 10.19
CA PHE A 119 -11.06 -7.88 9.00
C PHE A 119 -11.20 -6.55 8.24
N ARG A 120 -11.33 -5.43 8.96
CA ARG A 120 -11.36 -4.11 8.34
C ARG A 120 -10.03 -3.71 7.72
N GLY A 121 -8.90 -4.03 8.38
CA GLY A 121 -7.56 -3.85 7.79
C GLY A 121 -7.36 -4.69 6.52
N TYR A 122 -7.84 -5.94 6.53
CA TYR A 122 -7.80 -6.85 5.39
C TYR A 122 -8.58 -6.33 4.17
N ILE A 123 -9.75 -5.71 4.37
CA ILE A 123 -10.54 -5.15 3.25
C ILE A 123 -9.96 -3.82 2.77
N LEU A 124 -9.58 -2.94 3.70
CA LEU A 124 -9.11 -1.60 3.36
C LEU A 124 -7.70 -1.61 2.75
N GLY A 125 -6.86 -2.58 3.11
CA GLY A 125 -5.48 -2.69 2.61
C GLY A 125 -5.41 -2.77 1.08
N PRO A 126 -6.01 -3.80 0.44
CA PRO A 126 -6.05 -3.97 -1.02
C PRO A 126 -6.51 -2.73 -1.78
N ALA A 127 -7.48 -1.99 -1.21
CA ALA A 127 -8.03 -0.79 -1.82
C ALA A 127 -7.03 0.37 -1.87
N LEU A 128 -6.14 0.47 -0.88
CA LEU A 128 -5.07 1.47 -0.86
C LEU A 128 -4.00 1.18 -1.93
N ASN A 129 -3.81 -0.09 -2.31
CA ASN A 129 -2.86 -0.52 -3.34
C ASN A 129 -1.43 0.04 -3.10
N LEU A 130 -1.05 0.17 -1.83
CA LEU A 130 0.25 0.68 -1.42
C LEU A 130 1.24 -0.46 -1.24
N CYS A 131 2.48 -0.20 -1.65
CA CYS A 131 3.61 -1.08 -1.42
C CYS A 131 3.95 -1.19 0.08
N SER A 132 4.76 -2.18 0.47
CA SER A 132 5.17 -2.39 1.87
C SER A 132 5.85 -1.17 2.49
N ALA A 133 6.64 -0.41 1.72
CA ALA A 133 7.25 0.83 2.18
C ALA A 133 6.25 2.01 2.22
N CYS A 134 5.37 2.07 1.23
CA CYS A 134 4.42 3.15 1.01
C CYS A 134 3.31 3.17 2.09
N ILE A 135 2.94 2.01 2.63
CA ILE A 135 1.87 1.94 3.65
C ILE A 135 2.34 2.39 5.05
N VAL A 136 3.66 2.35 5.32
CA VAL A 136 4.28 2.66 6.63
C VAL A 136 3.83 4.01 7.22
N PRO A 137 3.93 5.15 6.52
CA PRO A 137 3.51 6.44 7.10
C PRO A 137 2.03 6.46 7.45
N VAL A 138 1.17 5.88 6.60
CA VAL A 138 -0.28 5.80 6.82
C VAL A 138 -0.58 5.00 8.09
N VAL A 139 0.04 3.83 8.26
CA VAL A 139 -0.20 3.00 9.42
C VAL A 139 0.40 3.56 10.70
N ASN A 140 1.52 4.28 10.60
CA ASN A 140 2.10 4.99 11.73
C ASN A 140 1.17 6.11 12.23
N SER A 141 0.59 6.90 11.31
CA SER A 141 -0.41 7.90 11.66
C SER A 141 -1.66 7.27 12.30
N LEU A 142 -2.16 6.16 11.75
CA LEU A 142 -3.27 5.40 12.34
C LEU A 142 -2.96 4.86 13.74
N LYS A 143 -1.73 4.35 13.95
CA LYS A 143 -1.27 3.83 15.23
C LYS A 143 -1.19 4.94 16.28
N ASN A 144 -0.62 6.09 15.93
CA ASN A 144 -0.50 7.26 16.81
C ASN A 144 -1.85 7.82 17.26
N LYS A 145 -2.92 7.51 16.51
CA LYS A 145 -4.30 7.93 16.80
C LYS A 145 -5.13 6.90 17.54
N GLY A 146 -4.51 5.81 17.99
CA GLY A 146 -5.13 4.82 18.86
C GLY A 146 -5.72 3.61 18.14
N SER A 147 -5.35 3.36 16.87
CA SER A 147 -5.71 2.10 16.20
C SER A 147 -4.99 0.91 16.85
N SER A 148 -5.67 -0.24 16.92
CA SER A 148 -5.11 -1.47 17.50
C SER A 148 -3.93 -1.99 16.68
N LEU A 149 -2.97 -2.66 17.34
CA LEU A 149 -1.76 -3.16 16.66
C LEU A 149 -2.10 -4.19 15.58
N GLU A 150 -3.04 -5.08 15.89
CA GLU A 150 -3.54 -6.13 15.01
C GLU A 150 -4.11 -5.56 13.71
N SER A 151 -4.92 -4.50 13.82
CA SER A 151 -5.57 -3.87 12.68
C SER A 151 -4.59 -3.16 11.76
N VAL A 152 -3.58 -2.52 12.35
CA VAL A 152 -2.51 -1.82 11.63
C VAL A 152 -1.65 -2.82 10.86
N ILE A 153 -1.26 -3.93 11.50
CA ILE A 153 -0.50 -5.00 10.83
C ILE A 153 -1.33 -5.63 9.71
N ALA A 154 -2.61 -5.89 9.96
CA ALA A 154 -3.52 -6.42 8.95
C ALA A 154 -3.66 -5.48 7.74
N LEU A 155 -3.70 -4.16 7.98
CA LEU A 155 -3.75 -3.14 6.94
C LEU A 155 -2.45 -3.09 6.13
N THR A 156 -1.29 -3.05 6.81
CA THR A 156 0.05 -3.09 6.17
C THR A 156 0.19 -4.30 5.26
N GLN A 157 -0.17 -5.46 5.79
CA GLN A 157 0.00 -6.72 5.10
C GLN A 157 -1.01 -6.86 3.97
N GLY A 158 -2.30 -6.59 4.22
CA GLY A 158 -3.33 -6.60 3.19
C GLY A 158 -3.05 -5.66 2.02
N SER A 159 -2.48 -4.48 2.29
CA SER A 159 -2.12 -3.53 1.22
C SER A 159 -1.03 -4.05 0.27
N SER A 160 -0.04 -4.73 0.82
CA SER A 160 1.12 -5.20 0.04
C SER A 160 0.88 -6.58 -0.58
N THR A 161 0.31 -7.53 0.16
CA THR A 161 0.13 -8.92 -0.31
C THR A 161 -1.08 -9.06 -1.22
N LEU A 162 -2.19 -8.41 -0.87
CA LEU A 162 -3.48 -8.52 -1.55
C LEU A 162 -3.77 -7.30 -2.43
N ASN A 163 -2.71 -6.64 -2.89
CA ASN A 163 -2.77 -5.54 -3.83
C ASN A 163 -3.66 -5.89 -5.05
N PHE A 164 -4.78 -5.18 -5.20
CA PHE A 164 -5.82 -5.47 -6.18
C PHE A 164 -5.28 -5.56 -7.62
N LEU A 165 -4.39 -4.64 -8.00
CA LEU A 165 -3.84 -4.63 -9.35
C LEU A 165 -2.87 -5.79 -9.57
N SER A 166 -2.07 -6.15 -8.56
CA SER A 166 -1.19 -7.32 -8.65
C SER A 166 -1.98 -8.61 -8.84
N ILE A 167 -3.13 -8.73 -8.17
CA ILE A 167 -4.02 -9.88 -8.29
C ILE A 167 -4.57 -9.96 -9.72
N ILE A 168 -5.08 -8.84 -10.27
CA ILE A 168 -5.55 -8.79 -11.67
C ILE A 168 -4.43 -9.19 -12.63
N MET A 169 -3.23 -8.61 -12.49
CA MET A 169 -2.11 -8.94 -13.37
C MET A 169 -1.72 -10.42 -13.30
N ILE A 170 -1.78 -11.04 -12.12
CA ILE A 170 -1.48 -12.47 -11.99
C ILE A 170 -2.53 -13.33 -12.69
N PHE A 171 -3.81 -12.97 -12.58
CA PHE A 171 -4.88 -13.70 -13.27
C PHE A 171 -4.88 -13.49 -14.79
N THR A 172 -4.39 -12.35 -15.29
CA THR A 172 -4.41 -12.03 -16.72
C THR A 172 -3.13 -12.41 -17.47
N ILE A 173 -1.97 -12.32 -16.82
CA ILE A 173 -0.65 -12.54 -17.44
C ILE A 173 -0.11 -13.93 -17.08
N PHE A 174 -0.35 -14.39 -15.85
CA PHE A 174 0.18 -15.66 -15.35
C PHE A 174 -0.93 -16.71 -15.24
N THR A 175 -0.56 -17.91 -14.80
CA THR A 175 -1.53 -19.00 -14.55
C THR A 175 -2.46 -18.64 -13.39
N PRO A 176 -3.80 -18.81 -13.55
CA PRO A 176 -4.79 -18.52 -12.50
C PRO A 176 -4.53 -19.19 -11.16
N ASP A 177 -3.87 -20.35 -11.15
CA ASP A 177 -3.50 -21.09 -9.94
C ASP A 177 -2.57 -20.27 -9.00
N LEU A 178 -1.68 -19.45 -9.58
CA LEU A 178 -0.83 -18.54 -8.81
C LEU A 178 -1.64 -17.40 -8.19
N GLY A 179 -2.69 -16.94 -8.89
CA GLY A 179 -3.61 -15.91 -8.41
C GLY A 179 -4.36 -16.38 -7.17
N TRP A 180 -4.90 -17.60 -7.22
CA TRP A 180 -5.59 -18.20 -6.07
C TRP A 180 -4.65 -18.44 -4.90
N ASN A 181 -3.46 -19.01 -5.14
CA ASN A 181 -2.47 -19.21 -4.08
C ASN A 181 -2.09 -17.90 -3.40
N ARG A 182 -1.94 -16.81 -4.16
CA ARG A 182 -1.64 -15.48 -3.59
C ARG A 182 -2.77 -14.94 -2.71
N ILE A 183 -4.02 -15.09 -3.14
CA ILE A 183 -5.17 -14.65 -2.34
C ILE A 183 -5.26 -15.45 -1.03
N ILE A 184 -5.15 -16.78 -1.12
CA ILE A 184 -5.27 -17.67 0.03
C ILE A 184 -4.13 -17.43 1.02
N THR A 185 -2.89 -17.48 0.56
CA THR A 185 -1.72 -17.25 1.42
C THR A 185 -1.70 -15.81 1.97
N GLY A 186 -2.09 -14.83 1.16
CA GLY A 186 -2.25 -13.44 1.58
C GLY A 186 -3.28 -13.29 2.71
N ALA A 187 -4.46 -13.89 2.55
CA ALA A 187 -5.50 -13.88 3.57
C ALA A 187 -5.06 -14.58 4.85
N ILE A 188 -4.52 -15.80 4.74
CA ILE A 188 -3.98 -16.54 5.89
C ILE A 188 -2.94 -15.68 6.61
N SER A 189 -2.03 -15.06 5.88
CA SER A 189 -0.98 -14.23 6.47
C SER A 189 -1.55 -13.06 7.28
N VAL A 190 -2.55 -12.34 6.76
CA VAL A 190 -3.19 -11.22 7.46
C VAL A 190 -3.86 -11.67 8.77
N PHE A 191 -4.61 -12.78 8.72
CA PHE A 191 -5.32 -13.29 9.90
C PHE A 191 -4.41 -14.00 10.91
N LEU A 192 -3.24 -14.47 10.49
CA LEU A 192 -2.32 -15.23 11.34
C LEU A 192 -1.29 -14.31 12.01
N PHE A 193 -0.65 -13.41 11.24
CA PHE A 193 0.41 -12.54 11.77
C PHE A 193 -0.12 -11.44 12.70
N GLY A 194 -1.28 -10.85 12.41
CA GLY A 194 -1.88 -9.80 13.24
C GLY A 194 -2.05 -10.21 14.72
N PRO A 195 -2.78 -11.31 15.01
CA PRO A 195 -2.94 -11.82 16.38
C PRO A 195 -1.64 -12.31 17.01
N ILE A 196 -0.76 -12.97 16.24
CA ILE A 196 0.50 -13.50 16.78
C ILE A 196 1.39 -12.36 17.25
N ILE A 197 1.58 -11.33 16.43
CA ILE A 197 2.44 -10.19 16.78
C ILE A 197 1.85 -9.43 17.98
N ALA A 198 0.53 -9.21 18.02
CA ALA A 198 -0.08 -8.58 19.18
C ALA A 198 0.08 -9.41 20.46
N ARG A 199 -0.04 -10.73 20.38
CA ARG A 199 0.22 -11.64 21.52
C ARG A 199 1.67 -11.60 21.98
N LEU A 200 2.64 -11.56 21.05
CA LEU A 200 4.05 -11.43 21.38
C LEU A 200 4.36 -10.07 22.02
N THR A 201 3.71 -8.99 21.55
CA THR A 201 3.98 -7.63 22.02
C THR A 201 3.35 -7.33 23.38
N PHE A 202 2.12 -7.80 23.64
CA PHE A 202 1.37 -7.46 24.86
C PHE A 202 1.24 -8.62 25.87
N GLY A 203 1.70 -9.82 25.53
CA GLY A 203 1.54 -11.02 26.36
C GLY A 203 0.08 -11.46 26.56
N TRP A 204 -0.13 -12.57 27.27
CA TRP A 204 -1.44 -13.16 27.61
C TRP A 204 -2.29 -12.29 28.59
N LYS A 205 -2.04 -10.98 28.69
CA LYS A 205 -2.78 -10.05 29.57
C LYS A 205 -3.56 -9.01 28.75
N LEU A 206 -4.54 -9.48 27.99
CA LEU A 206 -5.64 -8.63 27.52
C LEU A 206 -6.98 -9.30 27.87
N LYS A 207 -7.27 -9.26 29.17
CA LYS A 207 -8.63 -9.37 29.70
C LYS A 207 -8.82 -8.24 30.71
N LYS A 208 -9.22 -7.07 30.21
CA LYS A 208 -10.10 -6.11 30.88
C LYS A 208 -10.64 -5.13 29.84
#